data_AF-A0A326GIQ7-F1
#
_entry.id   AF-A0A326GIQ7-F1
#
_cell.length_a   1.000
_cell.length_b   1.000
_cell.length_c   1.000
_cell.angle_alpha   90.00
_cell.angle_beta   90.00
_cell.angle_gamma   90.00
#
_symmetry.space_group_name_H-M   'P 1'
#
loop_
_entity.id
_entity.type
_entity.pdbx_description
1 polymer ?
#
loop_
_entity_poly.entity_id
_entity_poly.type
_entity_poly.pdbx_seq_one_letter_code
_entity_poly.pdbx_strand_id
1 'polypeptide(L)'
;MTEWDLSMVSRGGALMDLLIESAISGTFAGTSPVKAQGGTADSTFTVVSVLKTGTSGNALVYEDAGCMARSWSVTASAKEGAEVQFGILGTKRTEKTSDNSLTVTKTPASAVRHLYSDVNVTIAGQALAYSSLEFSTEQERDVRVVLGQISASDIYTTGKRKTTLTLKAYRESFAVNALANAVMSVSFTIGTTGNGYKVTIPAAKLMTPTDELDASGLLVALEFEASYDTVTDTGLVIEKL
;
A
#
# COMPACT_ATOMS: atom_id res chain seq x y z
N MET A 1 -13.57 1.66 18.80
CA MET A 1 -12.63 1.09 17.82
C MET A 1 -13.40 0.78 16.56
N THR A 2 -12.87 1.20 15.41
CA THR A 2 -13.38 0.83 14.10
C THR A 2 -12.26 0.23 13.28
N GLU A 3 -12.55 -0.85 12.57
CA GLU A 3 -11.62 -1.52 11.68
C GLU A 3 -12.35 -1.88 10.40
N TRP A 4 -11.73 -1.59 9.26
CA TRP A 4 -12.31 -1.87 7.95
C TRP A 4 -11.23 -1.79 6.87
N ASP A 5 -11.51 -2.42 5.74
CA ASP A 5 -10.65 -2.38 4.57
C ASP A 5 -11.20 -1.40 3.51
N LEU A 6 -10.30 -0.60 2.96
CA LEU A 6 -10.57 0.29 1.84
C LEU A 6 -10.00 -0.30 0.56
N SER A 7 -10.84 -0.91 -0.26
CA SER A 7 -10.47 -1.34 -1.61
C SER A 7 -10.81 -0.25 -2.63
N MET A 8 -9.84 0.11 -3.48
CA MET A 8 -10.07 1.05 -4.56
C MET A 8 -9.18 0.76 -5.78
N VAL A 9 -9.58 1.35 -6.90
CA VAL A 9 -8.77 1.36 -8.10
C VAL A 9 -7.53 2.22 -7.88
N SER A 10 -6.36 1.67 -8.21
CA SER A 10 -5.09 2.38 -8.11
C SER A 10 -5.03 3.61 -9.02
N ARG A 11 -4.55 4.73 -8.48
CA ARG A 11 -4.33 6.01 -9.16
C ARG A 11 -3.33 6.85 -8.34
N GLY A 12 -2.77 7.91 -8.90
CA GLY A 12 -2.00 8.89 -8.14
C GLY A 12 -2.87 9.88 -7.36
N GLY A 13 -2.23 10.72 -6.55
CA GLY A 13 -2.83 11.92 -5.95
C GLY A 13 -2.86 11.91 -4.42
N ALA A 14 -3.30 13.03 -3.86
CA ALA A 14 -3.14 13.34 -2.44
C ALA A 14 -3.78 12.32 -1.47
N LEU A 15 -4.91 11.71 -1.85
CA LEU A 15 -5.53 10.66 -1.03
C LEU A 15 -4.64 9.42 -0.96
N MET A 16 -4.13 8.96 -2.10
CA MET A 16 -3.25 7.79 -2.16
C MET A 16 -1.92 8.08 -1.45
N ASP A 17 -1.38 9.28 -1.63
CA ASP A 17 -0.18 9.72 -0.92
C ASP A 17 -0.37 9.65 0.60
N LEU A 18 -1.48 10.21 1.12
CA LEU A 18 -1.82 10.20 2.54
C LEU A 18 -1.95 8.77 3.09
N LEU A 19 -2.63 7.88 2.36
CA LEU A 19 -2.85 6.50 2.78
C LEU A 19 -1.54 5.69 2.75
N ILE A 20 -0.70 5.88 1.73
CA ILE A 20 0.63 5.25 1.65
C ILE A 20 1.53 5.72 2.79
N GLU A 21 1.60 7.04 3.03
CA GLU A 21 2.38 7.63 4.14
C GLU A 21 1.97 7.02 5.48
N SER A 22 0.66 6.91 5.74
CA SER A 22 0.13 6.31 6.96
C SER A 22 0.46 4.82 7.08
N ALA A 23 0.33 4.06 5.99
CA ALA A 23 0.56 2.61 5.97
C ALA A 23 2.04 2.24 6.21
N ILE A 24 2.97 3.06 5.72
CA ILE A 24 4.40 2.81 5.86
C ILE A 24 5.05 3.62 6.99
N SER A 25 4.30 4.42 7.75
CA SER A 25 4.83 5.37 8.74
C SER A 25 5.96 6.23 8.19
N GLY A 26 5.74 6.77 6.99
CA GLY A 26 6.71 7.55 6.25
C GLY A 26 6.14 8.89 5.82
N THR A 27 6.98 9.74 5.24
CA THR A 27 6.57 11.03 4.69
C THR A 27 7.22 11.23 3.35
N PHE A 28 6.44 11.60 2.34
CA PHE A 28 6.96 11.98 1.05
C PHE A 28 7.71 13.32 1.17
N ALA A 29 9.01 13.28 0.90
CA ALA A 29 9.89 14.44 0.93
C ALA A 29 10.81 14.47 -0.30
N GLY A 30 11.44 15.62 -0.53
CA GLY A 30 12.32 15.88 -1.68
C GLY A 30 11.62 16.60 -2.83
N THR A 31 12.39 16.91 -3.88
CA THR A 31 11.92 17.70 -5.04
C THR A 31 12.09 17.00 -6.37
N SER A 32 13.03 16.05 -6.49
CA SER A 32 13.19 15.18 -7.66
C SER A 32 14.22 14.08 -7.37
N PRO A 33 13.79 12.84 -7.14
CA PRO A 33 12.40 12.40 -7.00
C PRO A 33 11.83 12.64 -5.59
N VAL A 34 10.49 12.69 -5.48
CA VAL A 34 9.79 12.75 -4.18
C VAL A 34 9.68 11.33 -3.63
N LYS A 35 10.25 11.05 -2.46
CA LYS A 35 10.29 9.71 -1.87
C LYS A 35 9.75 9.69 -0.45
N ALA A 36 9.06 8.61 -0.10
CA ALA A 36 8.78 8.21 1.27
C ALA A 36 9.55 6.93 1.58
N GLN A 37 10.13 6.87 2.78
CA GLN A 37 10.77 5.67 3.30
C GLN A 37 9.92 5.15 4.45
N GLY A 38 9.72 3.84 4.50
CA GLY A 38 9.05 3.22 5.63
C GLY A 38 9.85 3.50 6.91
N GLY A 39 9.21 4.06 7.93
CA GLY A 39 9.88 4.53 9.14
C GLY A 39 9.01 4.37 10.39
N THR A 40 9.12 5.32 11.32
CA THR A 40 8.38 5.35 12.59
C THR A 40 7.51 6.61 12.74
N ALA A 41 7.41 7.42 11.68
CA ALA A 41 6.66 8.67 11.71
C ALA A 41 5.20 8.37 11.35
N ASP A 42 4.37 8.22 12.38
CA ASP A 42 2.95 7.93 12.19
C ASP A 42 2.17 9.18 11.75
N SER A 43 1.22 8.98 10.83
CA SER A 43 0.27 10.00 10.41
C SER A 43 -1.17 9.52 10.66
N THR A 44 -1.98 10.42 11.18
CA THR A 44 -3.41 10.18 11.43
C THR A 44 -4.27 10.99 10.48
N PHE A 45 -5.40 10.44 10.09
CA PHE A 45 -6.42 11.13 9.32
C PHE A 45 -7.82 10.89 9.89
N THR A 46 -8.81 11.56 9.32
CA THR A 46 -10.22 11.39 9.68
C THR A 46 -10.97 10.95 8.44
N VAL A 47 -11.84 9.96 8.58
CA VAL A 47 -12.71 9.49 7.50
C VAL A 47 -14.14 9.94 7.80
N VAL A 48 -14.75 10.61 6.83
CA VAL A 48 -16.14 11.05 6.91
C VAL A 48 -16.94 10.27 5.88
N SER A 49 -17.87 9.44 6.36
CA SER A 49 -18.75 8.64 5.53
C SER A 49 -20.15 9.25 5.50
N VAL A 50 -20.64 9.59 4.32
CA VAL A 50 -22.00 10.11 4.13
C VAL A 50 -22.99 8.95 4.11
N LEU A 51 -23.89 8.91 5.10
CA LEU A 51 -24.95 7.89 5.19
C LEU A 51 -26.19 8.28 4.40
N LYS A 52 -26.51 9.57 4.45
CA LYS A 52 -27.64 10.14 3.73
C LYS A 52 -27.30 11.56 3.31
N THR A 53 -27.37 11.82 2.01
CA THR A 53 -27.30 13.18 1.47
C THR A 53 -28.52 13.96 1.97
N GLY A 54 -28.28 14.97 2.79
CA GLY A 54 -29.31 15.92 3.19
C GLY A 54 -29.46 17.04 2.17
N THR A 55 -30.64 17.64 2.07
CA THR A 55 -30.81 18.94 1.41
C THR A 55 -30.28 20.02 2.36
N SER A 56 -29.46 20.96 1.85
CA SER A 56 -28.99 22.15 2.59
C SER A 56 -28.16 21.87 3.86
N GLY A 57 -27.06 21.10 3.76
CA GLY A 57 -26.07 20.97 4.85
C GLY A 57 -26.44 20.01 5.99
N ASN A 58 -27.56 19.27 5.87
CA ASN A 58 -28.04 18.33 6.89
C ASN A 58 -27.71 16.86 6.53
N ALA A 59 -26.52 16.59 6.00
CA ALA A 59 -26.12 15.22 5.74
C ALA A 59 -25.93 14.47 7.07
N LEU A 60 -26.51 13.28 7.18
CA LEU A 60 -26.15 12.37 8.26
C LEU A 60 -24.84 11.70 7.88
N VAL A 61 -23.82 11.88 8.71
CA VAL A 61 -22.47 11.36 8.47
C VAL A 61 -21.95 10.61 9.69
N TYR A 62 -21.13 9.58 9.44
CA TYR A 62 -20.22 9.07 10.46
C TYR A 62 -18.85 9.71 10.27
N GLU A 63 -18.26 10.14 11.38
CA GLU A 63 -16.86 10.52 11.44
C GLU A 63 -16.08 9.47 12.23
N ASP A 64 -15.16 8.81 11.54
CA ASP A 64 -14.12 7.98 12.14
C ASP A 64 -12.86 8.86 12.34
N ALA A 65 -12.51 9.12 13.58
CA ALA A 65 -11.39 9.98 13.96
C ALA A 65 -10.17 9.15 14.39
N GLY A 66 -8.99 9.77 14.28
CA GLY A 66 -7.72 9.13 14.66
C GLY A 66 -7.43 7.89 13.82
N CYS A 67 -7.80 7.91 12.54
CA CYS A 67 -7.58 6.79 11.64
C CYS A 67 -6.10 6.69 11.27
N MET A 68 -5.60 5.46 11.22
CA MET A 68 -4.28 5.12 10.68
C MET A 68 -4.42 3.93 9.73
N ALA A 69 -3.67 3.94 8.63
CA ALA A 69 -3.53 2.76 7.81
C ALA A 69 -2.53 1.78 8.46
N ARG A 70 -2.94 0.53 8.63
CA ARG A 70 -2.09 -0.56 9.15
C ARG A 70 -1.45 -1.40 8.05
N SER A 71 -2.09 -1.43 6.88
CA SER A 71 -1.60 -2.19 5.74
C SER A 71 -1.84 -1.45 4.44
N TRP A 72 -1.03 -1.80 3.44
CA TRP A 72 -1.22 -1.42 2.06
C TRP A 72 -0.85 -2.61 1.18
N SER A 73 -1.75 -3.00 0.29
CA SER A 73 -1.48 -3.99 -0.75
C SER A 73 -1.79 -3.46 -2.14
N VAL A 74 -1.10 -4.04 -3.11
CA VAL A 74 -1.32 -3.81 -4.54
C VAL A 74 -1.50 -5.18 -5.18
N THR A 75 -2.60 -5.36 -5.91
CA THR A 75 -2.83 -6.56 -6.72
C THR A 75 -2.97 -6.13 -8.18
N ALA A 76 -2.28 -6.83 -9.06
CA ALA A 76 -2.36 -6.60 -10.50
C ALA A 76 -2.26 -7.92 -11.24
N SER A 77 -3.08 -8.10 -12.27
CA SER A 77 -3.02 -9.25 -13.15
C SER A 77 -2.94 -8.81 -14.61
N ALA A 78 -2.48 -9.68 -15.50
CA ALA A 78 -2.41 -9.37 -16.93
C ALA A 78 -3.79 -9.12 -17.57
N LYS A 79 -4.89 -9.45 -16.88
CA LYS A 79 -6.28 -9.29 -17.37
C LYS A 79 -7.05 -8.20 -16.64
N GLU A 80 -6.66 -7.89 -15.41
CA GLU A 80 -7.35 -6.96 -14.53
C GLU A 80 -6.38 -5.83 -14.16
N GLY A 81 -6.82 -4.57 -14.30
CA GLY A 81 -6.00 -3.42 -13.92
C GLY A 81 -5.59 -3.47 -12.43
N ALA A 82 -4.73 -2.55 -12.01
CA ALA A 82 -4.21 -2.62 -10.65
C ALA A 82 -5.24 -2.13 -9.60
N GLU A 83 -5.41 -2.94 -8.57
CA GLU A 83 -6.21 -2.62 -7.38
C GLU A 83 -5.28 -2.37 -6.19
N VAL A 84 -5.76 -1.52 -5.28
CA VAL A 84 -5.07 -1.26 -4.01
C VAL A 84 -6.04 -1.44 -2.87
N GLN A 85 -5.54 -1.97 -1.78
CA GLN A 85 -6.29 -2.11 -0.55
C GLN A 85 -5.49 -1.53 0.61
N PHE A 86 -6.20 -0.87 1.53
CA PHE A 86 -5.64 -0.38 2.78
C PHE A 86 -6.47 -0.89 3.94
N GLY A 87 -5.83 -1.54 4.92
CA GLY A 87 -6.46 -1.83 6.20
C GLY A 87 -6.39 -0.59 7.08
N ILE A 88 -7.52 -0.14 7.61
CA ILE A 88 -7.62 1.10 8.40
C ILE A 88 -8.15 0.80 9.80
N LEU A 89 -7.47 1.37 10.80
CA LEU A 89 -7.89 1.37 12.20
C LEU A 89 -8.28 2.77 12.63
N GLY A 90 -9.40 2.91 13.33
CA GLY A 90 -9.89 4.16 13.91
C GLY A 90 -10.10 4.06 15.43
N THR A 91 -9.82 5.15 16.15
CA THR A 91 -9.95 5.19 17.61
C THR A 91 -11.40 5.40 18.06
N LYS A 92 -12.17 6.18 17.29
CA LYS A 92 -13.54 6.57 17.63
C LYS A 92 -14.40 6.80 16.38
N ARG A 93 -15.66 6.36 16.45
CA ARG A 93 -16.73 6.74 15.51
C ARG A 93 -17.73 7.67 16.20
N THR A 94 -18.14 8.74 15.52
CA THR A 94 -19.14 9.69 16.02
C THR A 94 -20.18 9.97 14.94
N GLU A 95 -21.46 10.01 15.32
CA GLU A 95 -22.53 10.49 14.45
C GLU A 95 -22.54 12.02 14.40
N LYS A 96 -22.64 12.59 13.20
CA LYS A 96 -22.80 14.04 13.01
C LYS A 96 -23.94 14.35 12.05
N THR A 97 -24.52 15.53 12.24
CA THR A 97 -25.66 16.04 11.47
C THR A 97 -25.25 17.02 10.36
N SER A 98 -23.95 17.25 10.19
CA SER A 98 -23.38 18.04 9.10
C SER A 98 -22.04 17.41 8.69
N ASP A 99 -21.67 17.60 7.42
CA ASP A 99 -20.31 17.32 6.97
C ASP A 99 -19.31 18.30 7.59
N ASN A 100 -18.03 17.97 7.48
CA ASN A 100 -16.98 18.83 8.01
C ASN A 100 -16.87 20.09 7.13
N SER A 101 -16.73 21.28 7.73
CA SER A 101 -16.62 22.56 6.99
C SER A 101 -15.29 22.73 6.24
N LEU A 102 -14.47 21.68 6.18
CA LEU A 102 -13.16 21.70 5.53
C LEU A 102 -13.31 21.58 4.02
N THR A 103 -12.59 22.43 3.29
CA THR A 103 -12.49 22.35 1.84
C THR A 103 -11.90 21.01 1.43
N VAL A 104 -12.67 20.19 0.72
CA VAL A 104 -12.19 18.91 0.18
C VAL A 104 -11.33 19.18 -1.06
N THR A 105 -10.07 18.77 -1.03
CA THR A 105 -9.23 18.77 -2.23
C THR A 105 -9.68 17.64 -3.13
N LYS A 106 -10.26 17.97 -4.28
CA LYS A 106 -10.64 16.96 -5.28
C LYS A 106 -9.40 16.27 -5.82
N THR A 107 -9.51 14.97 -6.03
CA THR A 107 -8.56 14.22 -6.86
C THR A 107 -8.43 14.90 -8.23
N PRO A 108 -7.21 15.26 -8.68
CA PRO A 108 -7.03 15.95 -9.94
C PRO A 108 -7.48 15.08 -11.11
N ALA A 109 -7.92 15.69 -12.21
CA ALA A 109 -8.34 14.96 -13.41
C ALA A 109 -7.22 14.11 -14.03
N SER A 110 -5.96 14.44 -13.74
CA SER A 110 -4.78 13.68 -14.16
C SER A 110 -4.58 12.36 -13.38
N ALA A 111 -5.27 12.16 -12.25
CA ALA A 111 -5.21 10.92 -11.47
C ALA A 111 -6.11 9.84 -12.09
N VAL A 112 -5.64 9.30 -13.21
CA VAL A 112 -6.32 8.24 -13.96
C VAL A 112 -6.04 6.87 -13.36
N ARG A 113 -6.97 5.93 -13.58
CA ARG A 113 -6.82 4.52 -13.19
C ARG A 113 -5.55 3.93 -13.81
N HIS A 114 -4.72 3.29 -12.99
CA HIS A 114 -3.62 2.48 -13.50
C HIS A 114 -4.14 1.21 -14.17
N LEU A 115 -3.72 0.98 -15.40
CA LEU A 115 -4.04 -0.22 -16.18
C LEU A 115 -2.95 -1.28 -15.96
N TYR A 116 -3.21 -2.51 -16.40
CA TYR A 116 -2.24 -3.60 -16.31
C TYR A 116 -0.94 -3.26 -17.07
N SER A 117 -1.03 -2.49 -18.16
CA SER A 117 0.12 -2.01 -18.96
C SER A 117 1.02 -1.03 -18.21
N ASP A 118 0.52 -0.43 -17.13
CA ASP A 118 1.25 0.59 -16.36
C ASP A 118 2.02 -0.03 -15.20
N VAL A 119 1.95 -1.35 -15.04
CA VAL A 119 2.76 -2.09 -14.06
C VAL A 119 4.01 -2.57 -14.77
N ASN A 120 5.18 -2.35 -14.16
CA ASN A 120 6.44 -2.93 -14.63
C ASN A 120 7.23 -3.47 -13.43
N VAL A 121 7.88 -4.61 -13.59
CA VAL A 121 8.62 -5.27 -12.51
C VAL A 121 10.08 -5.48 -12.90
N THR A 122 10.96 -5.20 -11.95
CA THR A 122 12.40 -5.40 -12.08
C THR A 122 12.94 -6.15 -10.87
N ILE A 123 13.71 -7.21 -11.13
CA ILE A 123 14.37 -8.03 -10.10
C ILE A 123 15.87 -7.97 -10.37
N ALA A 124 16.65 -7.51 -9.38
CA ALA A 124 18.10 -7.32 -9.53
C ALA A 124 18.48 -6.52 -10.81
N GLY A 125 17.64 -5.56 -11.21
CA GLY A 125 17.84 -4.71 -12.39
C GLY A 125 17.43 -5.33 -13.74
N GLN A 126 16.90 -6.55 -13.75
CA GLN A 126 16.38 -7.20 -14.97
C GLN A 126 14.86 -7.12 -15.02
N ALA A 127 14.31 -6.85 -16.22
CA ALA A 127 12.87 -6.88 -16.44
C ALA A 127 12.39 -8.33 -16.64
N LEU A 128 11.24 -8.68 -16.05
CA LEU A 128 10.63 -10.01 -16.19
C LEU A 128 9.32 -9.93 -16.95
N ALA A 129 8.99 -11.02 -17.66
CA ALA A 129 7.64 -11.26 -18.15
C ALA A 129 6.83 -11.98 -17.06
N TYR A 130 5.75 -11.35 -16.60
CA TYR A 130 4.92 -11.86 -15.51
C TYR A 130 3.43 -11.80 -15.85
N SER A 131 2.65 -12.64 -15.19
CA SER A 131 1.19 -12.73 -15.33
C SER A 131 0.45 -12.05 -14.18
N SER A 132 1.06 -11.96 -13.00
CA SER A 132 0.48 -11.28 -11.83
C SER A 132 1.53 -10.78 -10.86
N LEU A 133 1.13 -9.77 -10.09
CA LEU A 133 1.87 -9.17 -9.00
C LEU A 133 0.94 -8.99 -7.80
N GLU A 134 1.41 -9.42 -6.64
CA GLU A 134 0.79 -9.16 -5.35
C GLU A 134 1.86 -8.58 -4.42
N PHE A 135 1.68 -7.33 -4.03
CA PHE A 135 2.51 -6.67 -3.04
C PHE A 135 1.70 -6.44 -1.79
N SER A 136 2.31 -6.64 -0.62
CA SER A 136 1.70 -6.29 0.65
C SER A 136 2.76 -5.76 1.62
N THR A 137 2.43 -4.66 2.29
CA THR A 137 3.15 -4.19 3.46
C THR A 137 2.17 -4.01 4.62
N GLU A 138 2.51 -4.57 5.77
CA GLU A 138 1.73 -4.46 6.99
C GLU A 138 2.63 -4.01 8.13
N GLN A 139 2.17 -3.02 8.87
CA GLN A 139 2.73 -2.63 10.15
C GLN A 139 1.73 -3.06 11.22
N GLU A 140 2.18 -3.95 12.10
CA GLU A 140 1.32 -4.43 13.19
C GLU A 140 1.04 -3.26 14.13
N ARG A 141 -0.23 -2.88 14.19
CA ARG A 141 -0.75 -1.76 14.98
C ARG A 141 -1.89 -2.26 15.84
N ASP A 142 -1.96 -1.76 17.05
CA ASP A 142 -3.05 -2.05 17.96
C ASP A 142 -3.53 -0.78 18.67
N VAL A 143 -4.80 -0.82 19.07
CA VAL A 143 -5.51 0.26 19.71
C VAL A 143 -5.31 0.16 21.21
N ARG A 144 -4.74 1.19 21.83
CA ARG A 144 -4.63 1.25 23.29
C ARG A 144 -6.00 1.56 23.90
N VAL A 145 -6.49 0.62 24.68
CA VAL A 145 -7.72 0.75 25.46
C VAL A 145 -7.37 0.98 26.93
N VAL A 146 -7.96 2.01 27.54
CA VAL A 146 -7.83 2.28 28.97
C VAL A 146 -9.14 1.90 29.65
N LEU A 147 -9.06 1.08 30.70
CA LEU A 147 -10.24 0.66 31.46
C LEU A 147 -11.02 1.88 31.97
N GLY A 148 -12.33 1.90 31.71
CA GLY A 148 -13.22 3.00 32.10
C GLY A 148 -13.36 4.13 31.08
N GLN A 149 -12.68 4.05 29.92
CA GLN A 149 -12.89 5.00 28.83
C GLN A 149 -13.85 4.46 27.76
N ILE A 150 -14.70 5.35 27.23
CA ILE A 150 -15.67 5.04 26.16
C ILE A 150 -15.06 5.07 24.76
N SER A 151 -13.79 5.48 24.63
CA SER A 151 -13.04 5.54 23.38
C SER A 151 -11.61 5.04 23.62
N ALA A 152 -10.97 4.56 22.56
CA ALA A 152 -9.56 4.27 22.60
C ALA A 152 -8.74 5.55 22.78
N SER A 153 -7.60 5.44 23.46
CA SER A 153 -6.74 6.61 23.73
C SER A 153 -5.87 6.94 22.52
N ASP A 154 -5.35 5.92 21.83
CA ASP A 154 -4.35 6.04 20.75
C ASP A 154 -4.23 4.71 19.96
N ILE A 155 -3.52 4.75 18.83
CA ILE A 155 -3.03 3.58 18.08
C ILE A 155 -1.50 3.55 18.21
N TYR A 156 -0.92 2.38 18.50
CA TYR A 156 0.53 2.21 18.60
C TYR A 156 1.00 1.08 17.69
N THR A 157 2.25 1.17 17.23
CA THR A 157 2.94 0.06 16.57
C THR A 157 3.32 -1.00 17.59
N THR A 158 2.83 -2.23 17.42
CA THR A 158 3.03 -3.36 18.34
C THR A 158 4.00 -4.41 17.79
N GLY A 159 4.33 -4.37 16.51
CA GLY A 159 5.21 -5.33 15.87
C GLY A 159 6.04 -4.72 14.73
N LYS A 160 6.85 -5.57 14.10
CA LYS A 160 7.71 -5.17 12.97
C LYS A 160 6.89 -5.06 11.68
N ARG A 161 7.32 -4.17 10.79
CA ARG A 161 6.79 -4.12 9.42
C ARG A 161 7.12 -5.43 8.70
N LYS A 162 6.10 -6.02 8.08
CA LYS A 162 6.22 -7.18 7.19
C LYS A 162 5.93 -6.70 5.77
N THR A 163 6.86 -6.92 4.87
CA THR A 163 6.70 -6.56 3.46
C THR A 163 6.98 -7.78 2.60
N THR A 164 6.01 -8.11 1.74
CA THR A 164 6.03 -9.25 0.84
C THR A 164 5.73 -8.80 -0.57
N LEU A 165 6.36 -9.47 -1.54
CA LEU A 165 6.07 -9.32 -2.96
C LEU A 165 6.04 -10.70 -3.59
N THR A 166 4.89 -11.06 -4.15
CA THR A 166 4.69 -12.31 -4.87
C THR A 166 4.49 -11.99 -6.35
N LEU A 167 5.23 -12.69 -7.21
CA LEU A 167 5.15 -12.55 -8.65
C LEU A 167 4.94 -13.92 -9.28
N LYS A 168 4.04 -14.00 -10.25
CA LYS A 168 3.97 -15.17 -11.14
C LYS A 168 4.63 -14.82 -12.47
N ALA A 169 5.83 -15.34 -12.69
CA ALA A 169 6.61 -15.10 -13.89
C ALA A 169 6.54 -16.28 -14.87
N TYR A 170 6.66 -16.03 -16.17
CA TYR A 170 6.81 -17.13 -17.14
C TYR A 170 8.16 -17.80 -16.95
N ARG A 171 8.22 -19.13 -16.90
CA ARG A 171 9.47 -19.87 -16.59
C ARG A 171 10.60 -19.58 -17.56
N GLU A 172 10.27 -19.34 -18.82
CA GLU A 172 11.22 -19.00 -19.88
C GLU A 172 11.84 -17.61 -19.74
N SER A 173 11.30 -16.76 -18.86
CA SER A 173 11.76 -15.38 -18.72
C SER A 173 13.08 -15.24 -17.95
N PHE A 174 13.48 -16.24 -17.14
CA PHE A 174 14.60 -16.05 -16.21
C PHE A 174 15.17 -17.34 -15.60
N ALA A 175 16.48 -17.35 -15.30
CA ALA A 175 17.17 -18.44 -14.58
C ALA A 175 16.92 -18.38 -13.06
N VAL A 176 15.65 -18.43 -12.67
CA VAL A 176 15.14 -18.28 -11.30
C VAL A 176 15.87 -19.15 -10.25
N ASN A 177 16.23 -20.39 -10.61
CA ASN A 177 16.78 -21.36 -9.65
C ASN A 177 18.16 -20.96 -9.10
N ALA A 178 18.94 -20.17 -9.83
CA ALA A 178 20.27 -19.73 -9.38
C ALA A 178 20.19 -18.66 -8.26
N LEU A 179 19.00 -18.13 -7.99
CA LEU A 179 18.77 -16.98 -7.13
C LEU A 179 17.93 -17.30 -5.90
N ALA A 180 17.52 -18.56 -5.74
CA ALA A 180 16.81 -19.01 -4.55
C ALA A 180 17.63 -18.70 -3.28
N ASN A 181 16.97 -18.15 -2.27
CA ASN A 181 17.54 -17.69 -1.00
C ASN A 181 18.55 -16.52 -1.10
N ALA A 182 18.77 -15.95 -2.28
CA ALA A 182 19.59 -14.75 -2.41
C ALA A 182 18.83 -13.51 -1.90
N VAL A 183 19.57 -12.60 -1.27
CA VAL A 183 19.08 -11.27 -0.89
C VAL A 183 19.41 -10.30 -2.01
N MET A 184 18.40 -9.63 -2.55
CA MET A 184 18.55 -8.72 -3.69
C MET A 184 17.56 -7.56 -3.62
N SER A 185 17.85 -6.50 -4.36
CA SER A 185 16.90 -5.42 -4.56
C SER A 185 15.83 -5.82 -5.58
N VAL A 186 14.57 -5.56 -5.23
CA VAL A 186 13.42 -5.78 -6.11
C VAL A 186 12.61 -4.49 -6.16
N SER A 187 12.17 -4.11 -7.35
CA SER A 187 11.31 -2.95 -7.50
C SER A 187 10.26 -3.13 -8.57
N PHE A 188 9.09 -2.55 -8.34
CA PHE A 188 8.04 -2.46 -9.34
C PHE A 188 7.52 -1.04 -9.44
N THR A 189 7.04 -0.68 -10.62
CA THR A 189 6.31 0.57 -10.86
C THR A 189 4.85 0.26 -11.07
N ILE A 190 3.99 1.17 -10.65
CA ILE A 190 2.57 1.17 -10.94
C ILE A 190 2.17 2.58 -11.38
N GLY A 191 1.68 2.72 -12.61
CA GLY A 191 1.34 4.01 -13.19
C GLY A 191 2.48 4.62 -14.03
N THR A 192 2.31 5.89 -14.38
CA THR A 192 3.21 6.64 -15.27
C THR A 192 3.72 7.91 -14.59
N THR A 193 4.62 8.63 -15.25
CA THR A 193 5.15 9.91 -14.73
C THR A 193 4.03 10.91 -14.45
N GLY A 194 4.00 11.47 -13.24
CA GLY A 194 2.97 12.36 -12.71
C GLY A 194 1.71 11.65 -12.17
N ASN A 195 1.59 10.33 -12.38
CA ASN A 195 0.45 9.51 -11.94
C ASN A 195 0.91 8.08 -11.71
N GLY A 196 1.78 7.87 -10.72
CA GLY A 196 2.28 6.55 -10.41
C GLY A 196 3.27 6.52 -9.24
N TYR A 197 3.62 5.31 -8.85
CA TYR A 197 4.54 5.03 -7.76
C TYR A 197 5.55 3.97 -8.19
N LYS A 198 6.80 4.14 -7.78
CA LYS A 198 7.81 3.09 -7.79
C LYS A 198 8.02 2.59 -6.38
N VAL A 199 7.79 1.30 -6.19
CA VAL A 199 8.01 0.59 -4.94
C VAL A 199 9.34 -0.14 -5.03
N THR A 200 10.25 0.12 -4.11
CA THR A 200 11.55 -0.55 -4.04
C THR A 200 11.71 -1.21 -2.67
N ILE A 201 12.02 -2.50 -2.69
CA ILE A 201 12.45 -3.28 -1.53
C ILE A 201 13.97 -3.48 -1.69
N PRO A 202 14.81 -2.70 -0.99
CA PRO A 202 16.26 -2.70 -1.23
C PRO A 202 16.94 -4.05 -0.94
N ALA A 203 16.41 -4.79 0.03
CA ALA A 203 16.91 -6.09 0.45
C ALA A 203 15.72 -7.05 0.66
N ALA A 204 15.41 -7.83 -0.36
CA ALA A 204 14.40 -8.88 -0.32
C ALA A 204 15.06 -10.24 -0.50
N LYS A 205 14.71 -11.20 0.36
CA LYS A 205 15.10 -12.60 0.21
C LYS A 205 14.09 -13.29 -0.68
N LEU A 206 14.57 -13.88 -1.78
CA LEU A 206 13.76 -14.76 -2.61
C LEU A 206 13.58 -16.10 -1.89
N MET A 207 12.34 -16.46 -1.60
CA MET A 207 11.98 -17.79 -1.11
C MET A 207 12.20 -18.84 -2.19
N THR A 208 12.16 -20.12 -1.82
CA THR A 208 12.38 -21.19 -2.80
C THR A 208 11.28 -21.13 -3.87
N PRO A 209 11.63 -20.88 -5.14
CA PRO A 209 10.65 -20.72 -6.20
C PRO A 209 9.87 -22.02 -6.41
N THR A 210 8.57 -21.90 -6.69
CA THR A 210 7.70 -23.04 -6.97
C THR A 210 7.14 -22.97 -8.38
N ASP A 211 7.22 -24.08 -9.11
CA ASP A 211 6.61 -24.18 -10.43
C ASP A 211 5.09 -24.31 -10.32
N GLU A 212 4.38 -23.58 -11.15
CA GLU A 212 2.92 -23.65 -11.27
C GLU A 212 2.52 -23.89 -12.74
N LEU A 213 1.50 -24.72 -12.94
CA LEU A 213 0.86 -24.90 -14.24
C LEU A 213 -0.40 -24.04 -14.28
N ASP A 214 -0.47 -23.15 -15.27
CA ASP A 214 -1.68 -22.40 -15.58
C ASP A 214 -2.08 -22.64 -17.04
N ALA A 215 -3.32 -22.29 -17.40
CA ALA A 215 -3.89 -22.49 -18.74
C ALA A 215 -3.06 -21.80 -19.85
N SER A 216 -2.22 -20.82 -19.50
CA SER A 216 -1.38 -20.04 -20.42
C SER A 216 0.08 -20.50 -20.49
N GLY A 217 0.49 -21.50 -19.69
CA GLY A 217 1.84 -22.04 -19.73
C GLY A 217 2.41 -22.38 -18.36
N LEU A 218 3.73 -22.63 -18.34
CA LEU A 218 4.47 -22.95 -17.13
C LEU A 218 4.94 -21.65 -16.46
N LEU A 219 4.38 -21.38 -15.29
CA LEU A 219 4.71 -20.23 -14.47
C LEU A 219 5.65 -20.64 -13.33
N VAL A 220 6.34 -19.67 -12.77
CA VAL A 220 7.10 -19.81 -11.55
C VAL A 220 6.63 -18.74 -10.58
N ALA A 221 6.20 -19.17 -9.40
CA ALA A 221 5.88 -18.27 -8.29
C ALA A 221 7.18 -17.86 -7.61
N LEU A 222 7.40 -16.55 -7.55
CA LEU A 222 8.53 -15.91 -6.90
C LEU A 222 7.99 -15.13 -5.71
N GLU A 223 8.30 -15.57 -4.50
CA GLU A 223 7.93 -14.89 -3.27
C GLU A 223 9.16 -14.23 -2.66
N PHE A 224 9.05 -12.93 -2.41
CA PHE A 224 10.09 -12.09 -1.86
C PHE A 224 9.65 -11.57 -0.51
N GLU A 225 10.46 -11.81 0.52
CA GLU A 225 10.27 -11.25 1.86
C GLU A 225 11.34 -10.19 2.13
N ALA A 226 10.93 -9.01 2.60
CA ALA A 226 11.88 -8.00 3.04
C ALA A 226 12.73 -8.54 4.21
N SER A 227 14.04 -8.59 4.02
CA SER A 227 14.97 -9.11 5.04
C SER A 227 15.34 -7.99 6.00
N TYR A 228 14.66 -7.89 7.14
CA TYR A 228 14.87 -6.86 8.16
C TYR A 228 16.36 -6.56 8.43
N ASP A 229 16.79 -5.31 8.22
CA ASP A 229 18.14 -4.82 8.49
C ASP A 229 18.07 -3.68 9.52
N THR A 230 18.71 -3.90 10.67
CA THR A 230 18.77 -2.96 11.80
C THR A 230 19.60 -1.71 11.54
N VAL A 231 20.41 -1.68 10.48
CA VAL A 231 21.29 -0.55 10.14
C VAL A 231 20.62 0.44 9.18
N THR A 232 19.77 -0.05 8.29
CA THR A 232 19.08 0.75 7.25
C THR A 232 17.59 0.96 7.52
N ASP A 233 17.08 0.42 8.62
CA ASP A 233 15.65 0.34 8.95
C ASP A 233 14.80 -0.28 7.83
N THR A 234 15.41 -1.15 6.99
CA THR A 234 14.78 -1.86 5.84
C THR A 234 13.65 -1.09 5.17
N GLY A 235 13.90 0.18 4.90
CA GLY A 235 12.89 1.11 4.46
C GLY A 235 12.40 0.67 3.09
N LEU A 236 11.22 0.06 3.02
CA LEU A 236 10.37 0.10 1.85
C LEU A 236 10.42 1.53 1.31
N VAL A 237 10.94 1.72 0.10
CA VAL A 237 11.06 3.06 -0.50
C VAL A 237 9.99 3.20 -1.56
N ILE A 238 9.14 4.20 -1.37
CA ILE A 238 8.11 4.58 -2.32
C ILE A 238 8.50 5.90 -2.96
N GLU A 239 8.64 5.90 -4.27
CA GLU A 239 8.98 7.06 -5.07
C GLU A 239 7.78 7.47 -5.92
N LYS A 240 7.41 8.75 -5.93
CA LYS A 240 6.41 9.26 -6.87
C LYS A 240 7.03 9.37 -8.25
N LEU A 241 6.33 8.83 -9.25
CA LEU A 241 6.73 8.88 -10.67
C LEU A 241 6.33 10.20 -11.30
#